data_AF-A0A0H5CJM0-F1
#
_entry.id   AF-A0A0H5CJM0-F1
#
_cell.length_a   1.000
_cell.length_b   1.000
_cell.length_c   1.000
_cell.angle_alpha   90.00
_cell.angle_beta   90.00
_cell.angle_gamma   90.00
#
_symmetry.space_group_name_H-M   'P 1'
#
loop_
_entity.id
_entity.type
_entity.pdbx_description
1 polymer ?
#
loop_
_entity_poly.entity_id
_entity_poly.type
_entity_poly.pdbx_seq_one_letter_code
_entity_poly.pdbx_strand_id
1 'polypeptide(L)'
;MGRLPRRLTIPAATVFFLVTTAVPAQAQHEHTITVPISLGPLTLRIALLYAVPAVAGFALLRGFLGVPSRRTAAFVCASAAVAVVLELMLSGKLGLPNQVAFFAFLAGVFPAFHAIAPVSRPLTPYVTRAAPFVLAAGSIGAAIAFTRAWTAAGEQTALLHSGVILGLAGLAWLPLLGNPARMVRFIVFPAAGALAVALLAAAAQATVAAAF
;
A
#
# COMPACT_ATOMS: atom_id res chain seq x y z
N MET A 1 7.29 43.60 -11.38
CA MET A 1 6.17 43.18 -10.50
C MET A 1 6.38 41.72 -10.11
N GLY A 2 6.88 41.49 -8.90
CA GLY A 2 7.33 40.18 -8.43
C GLY A 2 6.19 39.33 -7.86
N ARG A 3 6.05 38.10 -8.36
CA ARG A 3 5.21 37.07 -7.73
C ARG A 3 6.07 36.29 -6.74
N LEU A 4 5.81 36.50 -5.44
CA LEU A 4 6.40 35.69 -4.38
C LEU A 4 5.93 34.23 -4.49
N PRO A 5 6.81 33.24 -4.35
CA PRO A 5 6.41 31.83 -4.29
C PRO A 5 5.74 31.56 -2.95
N ARG A 6 4.43 31.28 -3.01
CA ARG A 6 3.60 30.84 -1.87
C ARG A 6 4.11 29.47 -1.40
N ARG A 7 5.04 29.45 -0.44
CA ARG A 7 5.46 28.25 0.30
C ARG A 7 4.29 27.80 1.17
N LEU A 8 3.42 26.97 0.63
CA LEU A 8 2.50 26.14 1.40
C LEU A 8 3.31 25.05 2.08
N THR A 9 3.80 25.36 3.28
CA THR A 9 4.23 24.38 4.29
C THR A 9 3.00 23.60 4.76
N ILE A 10 2.64 22.56 4.02
CA ILE A 10 1.78 21.48 4.51
C ILE A 10 2.72 20.44 5.12
N PRO A 11 2.48 19.97 6.36
CA PRO A 11 3.54 19.65 7.29
C PRO A 11 4.07 18.25 7.02
N ALA A 12 5.37 18.13 6.75
CA ALA A 12 6.09 16.87 6.96
C ALA A 12 5.91 16.36 8.41
N ALA A 13 5.55 17.24 9.35
CA ALA A 13 5.22 16.93 10.73
C ALA A 13 4.02 15.99 10.87
N THR A 14 3.00 16.01 9.99
CA THR A 14 1.82 15.14 10.13
C THR A 14 2.12 13.69 9.71
N VAL A 15 3.01 13.49 8.74
CA VAL A 15 3.49 12.16 8.35
C VAL A 15 4.48 11.60 9.38
N PHE A 16 5.31 12.47 9.97
CA PHE A 16 6.23 12.08 11.04
C PHE A 16 5.49 11.75 12.36
N PHE A 17 4.39 12.44 12.67
CA PHE A 17 3.56 12.15 13.85
C PHE A 17 2.83 10.80 13.74
N LEU A 18 2.45 10.38 12.54
CA LEU A 18 1.79 9.08 12.30
C LEU A 18 2.76 7.89 12.41
N VAL A 19 4.06 8.11 12.20
CA VAL A 19 5.10 7.06 12.30
C VAL A 19 5.67 6.96 13.71
N THR A 20 5.67 8.04 14.50
CA THR A 20 6.24 8.06 15.86
C THR A 20 5.27 7.60 16.95
N THR A 21 3.97 7.50 16.67
CA THR A 21 2.99 6.89 17.60
C THR A 21 2.88 5.37 17.47
N ALA A 22 3.60 4.76 16.51
CA ALA A 22 3.66 3.31 16.31
C ALA A 22 4.84 2.65 17.08
N VAL A 23 5.32 3.25 18.17
CA VAL A 23 6.23 2.58 19.10
C VAL A 23 5.40 1.59 19.93
N PRO A 24 5.74 0.29 19.97
CA PRO A 24 5.14 -0.61 20.94
C PRO A 24 5.56 -0.14 22.33
N ALA A 25 4.63 0.46 23.06
CA ALA A 25 4.78 0.71 24.48
C ALA A 25 4.79 -0.64 25.19
N GLN A 26 5.98 -1.23 25.38
CA GLN A 26 6.22 -2.14 26.48
C GLN A 26 6.28 -1.30 27.76
N ALA A 27 5.12 -0.80 28.20
CA ALA A 27 4.95 -0.08 29.45
C ALA A 27 4.08 -0.95 30.37
N GLN A 28 4.78 -1.76 31.15
CA GLN A 28 4.25 -2.49 32.28
C GLN A 28 3.97 -1.48 33.40
N HIS A 29 2.78 -0.87 33.45
CA HIS A 29 2.22 -0.29 34.67
C HIS A 29 0.70 -0.36 34.66
N GLU A 30 0.17 -1.13 35.62
CA GLU A 30 -1.23 -1.17 36.01
C GLU A 30 -1.71 0.23 36.39
N HIS A 31 -2.62 0.81 35.62
CA HIS A 31 -3.70 1.62 36.18
C HIS A 31 -4.96 1.41 35.36
N THR A 32 -5.97 0.94 36.07
CA THR A 32 -7.31 0.52 35.66
C THR A 32 -8.11 1.69 35.08
N ILE A 33 -7.78 2.09 33.86
CA ILE A 33 -8.77 2.61 32.91
C ILE A 33 -8.94 1.48 31.90
N THR A 34 -10.01 0.70 32.05
CA THR A 34 -10.44 -0.29 31.06
C THR A 34 -10.95 0.44 29.82
N VAL A 35 -10.04 1.11 29.11
CA VAL A 35 -10.22 1.36 27.68
C VAL A 35 -10.17 -0.03 27.06
N PRO A 36 -11.26 -0.50 26.41
CA PRO A 36 -11.23 -1.82 25.83
C PRO A 36 -10.08 -1.88 24.82
N ILE A 37 -9.26 -2.91 24.93
CA ILE A 37 -8.07 -3.20 24.10
C ILE A 37 -8.44 -3.28 22.58
N SER A 38 -9.72 -3.18 22.24
CA SER A 38 -10.30 -3.14 20.90
C SER A 38 -10.07 -1.83 20.12
N LEU A 39 -9.69 -0.71 20.74
CA LEU A 39 -9.48 0.54 19.99
C LEU A 39 -8.28 0.49 19.04
N GLY A 40 -7.21 -0.25 19.38
CA GLY A 40 -6.02 -0.41 18.53
C GLY A 40 -6.36 -1.06 17.18
N PRO A 41 -6.87 -2.30 17.17
CA PRO A 41 -7.24 -2.98 15.92
C PRO A 41 -8.31 -2.23 15.12
N LEU A 42 -9.28 -1.58 15.79
CA LEU A 42 -10.32 -0.81 15.11
C LEU A 42 -9.76 0.39 14.35
N THR A 43 -8.87 1.17 14.98
CA THR A 43 -8.25 2.33 14.32
C THR A 43 -7.37 1.92 13.14
N LEU A 44 -6.62 0.81 13.26
CA LEU A 44 -5.85 0.24 12.15
C LEU A 44 -6.75 -0.18 10.98
N ARG A 45 -7.90 -0.83 11.26
CA ARG A 45 -8.88 -1.21 10.22
C ARG A 45 -9.50 -0.01 9.52
N ILE A 46 -9.85 1.04 10.26
CA ILE A 46 -10.39 2.28 9.67
C ILE A 46 -9.35 2.93 8.76
N ALA A 47 -8.09 3.00 9.20
CA ALA A 47 -7.00 3.53 8.40
C ALA A 47 -6.79 2.70 7.12
N LEU A 48 -6.89 1.38 7.21
CA LEU A 48 -6.78 0.46 6.07
C LEU A 48 -7.94 0.62 5.08
N LEU A 49 -9.17 0.76 5.59
CA LEU A 49 -10.38 1.05 4.80
C LEU A 49 -10.30 2.40 4.08
N TYR A 50 -9.45 3.32 4.51
CA TYR A 50 -9.19 4.55 3.77
C TYR A 50 -8.04 4.39 2.76
N ALA A 51 -6.95 3.76 3.18
CA ALA A 51 -5.74 3.65 2.38
C ALA A 51 -5.90 2.73 1.17
N VAL A 52 -6.56 1.57 1.32
CA VAL A 52 -6.74 0.61 0.21
C VAL A 52 -7.62 1.21 -0.91
N PRO A 53 -8.79 1.82 -0.64
CA PRO A 53 -9.57 2.47 -1.69
C PRO A 53 -8.87 3.65 -2.35
N ALA A 54 -8.03 4.39 -1.63
CA ALA A 54 -7.25 5.47 -2.24
C ALA A 54 -6.29 4.93 -3.32
N VAL A 55 -5.59 3.82 -3.04
CA VAL A 55 -4.69 3.16 -4.00
C VAL A 55 -5.46 2.49 -5.13
N ALA A 56 -6.52 1.76 -4.80
CA ALA A 56 -7.36 1.07 -5.78
C ALA A 56 -8.07 2.05 -6.73
N GLY A 57 -8.64 3.13 -6.20
CA GLY A 57 -9.27 4.19 -6.99
C GLY A 57 -8.29 4.86 -7.93
N PHE A 58 -7.06 5.15 -7.48
CA PHE A 58 -6.01 5.61 -8.37
C PHE A 58 -5.70 4.61 -9.48
N ALA A 59 -5.57 3.32 -9.16
CA ALA A 59 -5.26 2.29 -10.15
C ALA A 59 -6.35 2.15 -11.23
N LEU A 60 -7.62 2.20 -10.84
CA LEU A 60 -8.77 2.17 -11.76
C LEU A 60 -8.79 3.40 -12.68
N LEU A 61 -8.49 4.58 -12.15
CA LEU A 61 -8.51 5.83 -12.92
C LEU A 61 -7.25 6.04 -13.76
N ARG A 62 -6.11 5.44 -13.37
CA ARG A 62 -4.80 5.69 -13.98
C ARG A 62 -4.79 5.42 -15.49
N GLY A 63 -5.58 4.45 -15.96
CA GLY A 63 -5.72 4.12 -17.37
C GLY A 63 -6.32 5.24 -18.23
N PHE A 64 -7.12 6.13 -17.62
CA PHE A 64 -7.79 7.25 -18.27
C PHE A 64 -7.06 8.58 -18.07
N LEU A 65 -6.23 8.67 -17.02
CA LEU A 65 -5.52 9.90 -16.65
C LEU A 65 -4.14 10.02 -17.32
N GLY A 66 -3.67 11.26 -17.45
CA GLY A 66 -2.31 11.57 -17.90
C GLY A 66 -1.22 11.19 -16.87
N VAL A 67 -0.02 11.72 -17.06
CA VAL A 67 1.08 11.51 -16.10
C VAL A 67 0.69 12.13 -14.75
N PRO A 68 0.73 11.38 -13.63
CA PRO A 68 0.32 11.90 -12.33
C PRO A 68 1.25 13.01 -11.87
N SER A 69 0.71 13.99 -11.16
CA SER A 69 1.54 14.99 -10.48
C SER A 69 2.40 14.34 -9.40
N ARG A 70 3.56 14.95 -9.07
CA ARG A 70 4.43 14.43 -7.99
C ARG A 70 3.70 14.31 -6.65
N ARG A 71 2.76 15.22 -6.36
CA ARG A 71 1.95 15.17 -5.13
C ARG A 71 0.99 13.98 -5.13
N THR A 72 0.33 13.72 -6.26
CA THR A 72 -0.55 12.56 -6.44
C THR A 72 0.24 11.26 -6.30
N ALA A 73 1.40 11.16 -6.95
CA ALA A 73 2.28 10.00 -6.82
C ALA A 73 2.74 9.79 -5.37
N ALA A 74 3.19 10.85 -4.69
CA ALA A 74 3.61 10.76 -3.29
C ALA A 74 2.46 10.31 -2.37
N PHE A 75 1.26 10.84 -2.57
CA PHE A 75 0.08 10.45 -1.80
C PHE A 75 -0.26 8.97 -1.99
N VAL A 76 -0.36 8.51 -3.24
CA VAL A 76 -0.71 7.11 -3.54
C VAL A 76 0.36 6.14 -3.02
N CYS A 77 1.64 6.44 -3.25
CA CYS A 77 2.73 5.60 -2.74
C CYS A 77 2.76 5.57 -1.21
N ALA A 78 2.55 6.72 -0.55
CA ALA A 78 2.50 6.78 0.91
C ALA A 78 1.28 6.01 1.46
N SER A 79 0.11 6.13 0.86
CA SER A 79 -1.08 5.36 1.22
C SER A 79 -0.85 3.87 1.06
N ALA A 80 -0.20 3.43 -0.03
CA ALA A 80 0.15 2.03 -0.23
C ALA A 80 1.15 1.53 0.82
N ALA A 81 2.19 2.30 1.12
CA ALA A 81 3.18 1.98 2.15
C ALA A 81 2.53 1.86 3.54
N VAL A 82 1.67 2.82 3.91
CA VAL A 82 0.90 2.78 5.15
C VAL A 82 0.00 1.55 5.18
N ALA A 83 -0.74 1.26 4.11
CA ALA A 83 -1.60 0.08 4.04
C ALA A 83 -0.82 -1.23 4.21
N VAL A 84 0.38 -1.36 3.61
CA VAL A 84 1.25 -2.52 3.82
C VAL A 84 1.69 -2.65 5.28
N VAL A 85 2.08 -1.55 5.92
CA VAL A 85 2.43 -1.57 7.35
C VAL A 85 1.24 -1.96 8.22
N LEU A 86 0.06 -1.39 7.95
CA LEU A 86 -1.17 -1.71 8.67
C LEU A 86 -1.54 -3.18 8.51
N GLU A 87 -1.44 -3.72 7.29
CA GLU A 87 -1.65 -5.16 7.04
C GLU A 87 -0.67 -6.03 7.82
N LEU A 88 0.61 -5.68 7.85
CA LEU A 88 1.62 -6.42 8.62
C LEU A 88 1.34 -6.39 10.13
N MET A 89 0.89 -5.25 10.65
CA MET A 89 0.51 -5.11 12.06
C MET A 89 -0.78 -5.84 12.42
N LEU A 90 -1.74 -5.91 11.49
CA LEU A 90 -3.01 -6.61 11.67
C LEU A 90 -2.87 -8.12 11.45
N SER A 91 -1.90 -8.55 10.62
CA SER A 91 -1.66 -9.95 10.37
C SER A 91 -0.98 -10.60 11.57
N GLY A 92 -1.73 -11.41 12.32
CA GLY A 92 -1.13 -12.28 13.35
C GLY A 92 -0.28 -13.40 12.74
N LYS A 93 -0.57 -13.79 11.49
CA LYS A 93 0.17 -14.76 10.68
C LYS A 93 0.06 -14.41 9.20
N LEU A 94 1.15 -14.57 8.47
CA LEU A 94 1.19 -14.46 7.01
C LEU A 94 1.38 -15.84 6.39
N GLY A 95 0.71 -16.09 5.26
CA GLY A 95 0.95 -17.27 4.41
C GLY A 95 2.22 -17.15 3.55
N LEU A 96 3.18 -16.32 3.96
CA LEU A 96 4.41 -16.01 3.22
C LEU A 96 5.64 -16.27 4.11
N PRO A 97 6.77 -16.68 3.51
CA PRO A 97 8.05 -16.63 4.19
C PRO A 97 8.38 -15.18 4.63
N ASN A 98 8.99 -15.02 5.80
CA ASN A 98 9.35 -13.70 6.36
C ASN A 98 10.20 -12.86 5.39
N GLN A 99 11.05 -13.50 4.58
CA GLN A 99 11.85 -12.83 3.56
C GLN A 99 10.97 -12.18 2.49
N VAL A 100 9.91 -12.87 2.04
CA VAL A 100 8.99 -12.36 1.02
C VAL A 100 8.18 -11.20 1.58
N ALA A 101 7.71 -11.30 2.83
CA ALA A 101 7.03 -10.20 3.51
C ALA A 101 7.94 -8.96 3.63
N PHE A 102 9.22 -9.15 3.98
CA PHE A 102 10.20 -8.07 4.04
C PHE A 102 10.46 -7.43 2.67
N PHE A 103 10.60 -8.21 1.61
CA PHE A 103 10.75 -7.67 0.26
C PHE A 103 9.50 -6.92 -0.21
N ALA A 104 8.30 -7.43 0.12
CA ALA A 104 7.04 -6.74 -0.19
C ALA A 104 6.93 -5.41 0.56
N PHE A 105 7.34 -5.37 1.83
CA PHE A 105 7.42 -4.14 2.62
C PHE A 105 8.36 -3.13 1.96
N LEU A 106 9.60 -3.52 1.63
CA LEU A 106 10.54 -2.65 0.94
C LEU A 106 9.99 -2.16 -0.40
N ALA A 107 9.36 -3.05 -1.18
CA ALA A 107 8.74 -2.71 -2.45
C ALA A 107 7.57 -1.73 -2.29
N GLY A 108 6.77 -1.80 -1.22
CA GLY A 108 5.70 -0.83 -0.96
C GLY A 108 6.23 0.53 -0.50
N VAL A 109 7.28 0.54 0.32
CA VAL A 109 7.82 1.76 0.95
C VAL A 109 8.75 2.55 0.02
N PHE A 110 9.53 1.86 -0.81
CA PHE A 110 10.52 2.50 -1.69
C PHE A 110 9.91 3.53 -2.67
N PRO A 111 8.78 3.27 -3.36
CA PRO A 111 8.11 4.25 -4.19
C PRO A 111 7.71 5.53 -3.45
N ALA A 112 7.34 5.43 -2.17
CA ALA A 112 6.97 6.58 -1.35
C ALA A 112 8.18 7.47 -1.08
N PHE A 113 9.30 6.87 -0.67
CA PHE A 113 10.56 7.61 -0.52
C PHE A 113 11.01 8.25 -1.83
N HIS A 114 10.92 7.51 -2.95
CA HIS A 114 11.29 8.04 -4.25
C HIS A 114 10.43 9.25 -4.66
N ALA A 115 9.11 9.19 -4.42
CA ALA A 115 8.20 10.27 -4.77
C ALA A 115 8.38 11.53 -3.90
N ILE A 116 8.65 11.34 -2.59
CA ILE A 116 8.78 12.44 -1.61
C ILE A 116 10.17 13.08 -1.65
N ALA A 117 11.24 12.28 -1.68
CA ALA A 117 12.60 12.77 -1.53
C ALA A 117 13.11 13.43 -2.84
N PRO A 118 13.71 14.63 -2.79
CA PRO A 118 14.27 15.31 -3.96
C PRO A 118 15.62 14.72 -4.44
N VAL A 119 16.31 13.96 -3.58
CA VAL A 119 17.65 13.39 -3.83
C VAL A 119 17.61 12.19 -4.79
N SER A 120 16.42 11.67 -5.10
CA SER A 120 16.23 10.45 -5.89
C SER A 120 16.33 10.63 -7.40
N ARG A 121 16.56 11.86 -7.89
CA ARG A 121 16.65 12.19 -9.33
C ARG A 121 17.58 11.29 -10.17
N PRO A 122 18.81 10.93 -9.74
CA PRO A 122 19.67 10.06 -10.54
C PRO A 122 19.14 8.62 -10.62
N LEU A 123 18.27 8.20 -9.69
CA LEU A 123 17.72 6.85 -9.65
C LEU A 123 16.44 6.70 -10.48
N THR A 124 15.77 7.80 -10.85
CA THR A 124 14.53 7.81 -11.64
C THR A 124 14.53 6.87 -12.86
N PRO A 125 15.56 6.83 -13.74
CA PRO A 125 15.54 5.92 -14.89
C PRO A 125 15.54 4.44 -14.47
N TYR A 126 16.22 4.09 -13.39
CA TYR A 126 16.24 2.71 -12.89
C TYR A 126 14.91 2.34 -12.24
N VAL A 127 14.32 3.26 -11.46
CA VAL A 127 13.04 3.06 -10.79
C VAL A 127 11.90 2.90 -11.80
N THR A 128 11.86 3.76 -12.82
CA THR A 128 10.85 3.68 -13.90
C THR A 128 10.97 2.40 -14.73
N ARG A 129 12.21 1.91 -14.96
CA ARG A 129 12.45 0.61 -15.61
C ARG A 129 12.05 -0.58 -14.73
N ALA A 130 12.25 -0.49 -13.42
CA ALA A 130 11.89 -1.56 -12.48
C ALA A 130 10.39 -1.64 -12.22
N ALA A 131 9.68 -0.51 -12.25
CA ALA A 131 8.25 -0.40 -11.95
C ALA A 131 7.34 -1.46 -12.62
N PRO A 132 7.41 -1.72 -13.94
CA PRO A 132 6.56 -2.75 -14.56
C PRO A 132 6.83 -4.16 -14.02
N PHE A 133 8.09 -4.48 -13.69
CA PHE A 133 8.46 -5.79 -13.16
C PHE A 133 7.97 -5.99 -11.73
N VAL A 134 8.10 -4.96 -10.89
CA VAL A 134 7.62 -5.04 -9.50
C VAL A 134 6.08 -5.11 -9.46
N LEU A 135 5.41 -4.32 -10.31
CA LEU A 135 3.96 -4.41 -10.47
C LEU A 135 3.54 -5.80 -10.94
N ALA A 136 4.20 -6.36 -11.95
CA ALA A 136 3.90 -7.70 -12.46
C ALA A 136 4.13 -8.78 -11.40
N ALA A 137 5.27 -8.76 -10.71
CA ALA A 137 5.59 -9.71 -9.65
C ALA A 137 4.59 -9.62 -8.49
N GLY A 138 4.25 -8.42 -8.04
CA GLY A 138 3.24 -8.20 -7.00
C GLY A 138 1.84 -8.66 -7.44
N SER A 139 1.46 -8.40 -8.69
CA SER A 139 0.17 -8.84 -9.24
C SER A 139 0.06 -10.36 -9.33
N ILE A 140 1.11 -11.03 -9.82
CA ILE A 140 1.16 -12.50 -9.91
C ILE A 140 1.15 -13.11 -8.50
N GLY A 141 1.97 -12.59 -7.60
CA GLY A 141 2.02 -13.05 -6.21
C GLY A 141 0.67 -12.90 -5.50
N ALA A 142 0.00 -11.76 -5.67
CA ALA A 142 -1.33 -11.52 -5.14
C ALA A 142 -2.37 -12.47 -5.74
N ALA A 143 -2.37 -12.65 -7.06
CA ALA A 143 -3.28 -13.57 -7.73
C ALA A 143 -3.12 -15.01 -7.22
N ILE A 144 -1.88 -15.48 -7.05
CA ILE A 144 -1.59 -16.80 -6.47
C ILE A 144 -2.11 -16.89 -5.04
N ALA A 145 -1.83 -15.88 -4.21
CA ALA A 145 -2.28 -15.86 -2.81
C ALA A 145 -3.82 -15.86 -2.71
N PHE A 146 -4.52 -15.06 -3.50
CA PHE A 146 -5.99 -15.03 -3.54
C PHE A 146 -6.59 -16.34 -4.07
N THR A 147 -6.00 -16.93 -5.10
CA THR A 147 -6.46 -18.22 -5.64
C THR A 147 -6.27 -19.35 -4.62
N ARG A 148 -5.15 -19.34 -3.87
CA ARG A 148 -4.92 -20.27 -2.77
C ARG A 148 -5.88 -20.02 -1.60
N ALA A 149 -6.14 -18.75 -1.26
CA ALA A 149 -7.10 -18.41 -0.22
C ALA A 149 -8.52 -18.91 -0.55
N TRP A 150 -8.89 -18.92 -1.83
CA TRP A 150 -10.19 -19.44 -2.28
C TRP A 150 -10.30 -20.96 -2.18
N THR A 151 -9.19 -21.68 -2.37
CA THR A 151 -9.18 -23.15 -2.40
C THR A 151 -8.77 -23.79 -1.05
N ALA A 152 -8.16 -23.03 -0.14
CA ALA A 152 -7.71 -23.53 1.16
C ALA A 152 -8.81 -23.49 2.22
N ALA A 153 -9.07 -24.64 2.88
CA ALA A 153 -10.13 -24.77 3.88
C ALA A 153 -9.81 -24.19 5.28
N GLY A 154 -8.57 -23.73 5.55
CA GLY A 154 -8.18 -23.31 6.91
C GLY A 154 -7.23 -22.11 7.03
N GLU A 155 -6.46 -21.77 6.00
CA GLU A 155 -5.48 -20.66 6.03
C GLU A 155 -5.94 -19.42 5.24
N GLN A 156 -7.25 -19.31 4.99
CA GLN A 156 -7.83 -18.30 4.12
C GLN A 156 -7.43 -16.87 4.52
N THR A 157 -7.56 -16.52 5.81
CA THR A 157 -7.27 -15.16 6.29
C THR A 157 -5.80 -14.78 6.12
N ALA A 158 -4.86 -15.68 6.45
CA ALA A 158 -3.43 -15.41 6.33
C ALA A 158 -3.00 -15.23 4.86
N LEU A 159 -3.60 -16.01 3.95
CA LEU A 159 -3.37 -15.91 2.51
C LEU A 159 -3.99 -14.64 1.92
N LEU A 160 -5.17 -14.21 2.41
CA LEU A 160 -5.78 -12.95 2.01
C LEU A 160 -4.89 -11.75 2.37
N HIS A 161 -4.44 -11.64 3.63
CA HIS A 161 -3.52 -10.57 4.05
C HIS A 161 -2.24 -10.57 3.22
N SER A 162 -1.67 -11.76 2.96
CA SER A 162 -0.49 -11.92 2.11
C SER A 162 -0.72 -11.41 0.68
N GLY A 163 -1.88 -11.74 0.09
CA GLY A 163 -2.26 -11.26 -1.23
C GLY A 163 -2.47 -9.75 -1.27
N VAL A 164 -3.07 -9.17 -0.21
CA VAL A 164 -3.26 -7.73 -0.08
C VAL A 164 -1.91 -7.01 -0.01
N ILE A 165 -0.97 -7.49 0.81
CA ILE A 165 0.38 -6.92 0.93
C ILE A 165 1.11 -6.95 -0.42
N LEU A 166 1.12 -8.10 -1.11
CA LEU A 166 1.79 -8.23 -2.41
C LEU A 166 1.15 -7.34 -3.49
N GLY A 167 -0.18 -7.26 -3.50
CA GLY A 167 -0.91 -6.45 -4.46
C GLY A 167 -0.68 -4.95 -4.24
N LEU A 168 -0.74 -4.48 -2.98
CA LEU A 168 -0.43 -3.10 -2.63
C LEU A 168 1.02 -2.73 -2.92
N ALA A 169 1.96 -3.63 -2.59
CA ALA A 169 3.37 -3.45 -2.91
C ALA A 169 3.60 -3.32 -4.42
N GLY A 170 2.90 -4.10 -5.25
CA GLY A 170 2.92 -3.96 -6.71
C GLY A 170 2.30 -2.64 -7.18
N LEU A 171 1.09 -2.30 -6.70
CA LEU A 171 0.38 -1.09 -7.10
C LEU A 171 1.08 0.21 -6.65
N ALA A 172 1.89 0.17 -5.59
CA ALA A 172 2.71 1.32 -5.16
C ALA A 172 3.64 1.84 -6.27
N TRP A 173 4.00 1.00 -7.25
CA TRP A 173 4.85 1.39 -8.39
C TRP A 173 4.07 1.97 -9.57
N LEU A 174 2.74 1.86 -9.57
CA LEU A 174 1.88 2.33 -10.65
C LEU A 174 2.03 3.85 -10.95
N PRO A 175 2.16 4.75 -9.96
CA PRO A 175 2.41 6.16 -10.23
C PRO A 175 3.75 6.42 -10.93
N LEU A 176 4.71 5.51 -10.80
CA LEU A 176 6.08 5.63 -11.31
C LEU A 176 6.25 5.08 -12.73
N LEU A 177 5.23 4.44 -13.31
CA LEU A 177 5.27 3.83 -14.63
C LEU A 177 5.42 4.81 -15.82
N GLY A 178 5.59 6.11 -15.56
CA GLY A 178 5.84 7.11 -16.60
C GLY A 178 4.74 7.15 -17.66
N ASN A 179 5.13 7.28 -18.94
CA ASN A 179 4.26 7.17 -20.09
C ASN A 179 4.61 5.88 -20.87
N PRO A 180 4.03 4.73 -20.51
CA PRO A 180 4.35 3.47 -21.17
C PRO A 180 3.90 3.49 -22.64
N ALA A 181 4.58 2.74 -23.49
CA ALA A 181 4.20 2.57 -24.89
C ALA A 181 2.74 2.09 -25.01
N ARG A 182 2.06 2.46 -26.10
CA ARG A 182 0.61 2.22 -26.29
C ARG A 182 0.20 0.76 -26.03
N MET A 183 1.01 -0.22 -26.45
CA MET A 183 0.72 -1.64 -26.21
C MET A 183 0.84 -2.03 -24.73
N VAL A 184 1.89 -1.58 -24.03
CA VAL A 184 2.09 -1.84 -22.60
C VAL A 184 0.95 -1.25 -21.77
N ARG A 185 0.43 -0.09 -22.19
CA ARG A 185 -0.72 0.58 -21.58
C ARG A 185 -2.00 -0.28 -21.61
N PHE A 186 -2.26 -1.02 -22.70
CA PHE A 186 -3.44 -1.89 -22.82
C PHE A 186 -3.37 -3.16 -21.97
N ILE A 187 -2.18 -3.58 -21.52
CA ILE A 187 -2.02 -4.78 -20.68
C ILE A 187 -1.97 -4.36 -19.22
N VAL A 188 -1.14 -3.36 -18.91
CA VAL A 188 -0.81 -2.99 -17.52
C VAL A 188 -2.00 -2.38 -16.79
N PHE A 189 -2.78 -1.49 -17.41
CA PHE A 189 -3.89 -0.83 -16.69
C PHE A 189 -5.10 -1.71 -16.46
N PRO A 190 -5.56 -2.55 -17.39
CA PRO A 190 -6.60 -3.53 -17.09
C PRO A 190 -6.17 -4.51 -16.00
N ALA A 191 -4.92 -5.00 -16.03
CA ALA A 191 -4.39 -5.87 -14.99
C ALA A 191 -4.33 -5.16 -13.61
N ALA A 192 -3.86 -3.91 -13.57
CA ALA A 192 -3.85 -3.10 -12.35
C ALA A 192 -5.27 -2.80 -11.84
N GLY A 193 -6.22 -2.57 -12.76
CA GLY A 193 -7.64 -2.38 -12.42
C GLY A 193 -8.27 -3.64 -11.85
N ALA A 194 -8.01 -4.81 -12.44
CA ALA A 194 -8.46 -6.10 -11.93
C ALA A 194 -7.87 -6.38 -10.53
N LEU A 195 -6.57 -6.12 -10.35
CA LEU A 195 -5.91 -6.23 -9.04
C LEU A 195 -6.51 -5.27 -8.01
N ALA A 196 -6.82 -4.03 -8.40
CA ALA A 196 -7.46 -3.04 -7.52
C ALA A 196 -8.85 -3.50 -7.05
N VAL A 197 -9.66 -4.08 -7.93
CA VAL A 197 -10.96 -4.67 -7.57
C VAL A 197 -10.77 -5.85 -6.63
N ALA A 198 -9.82 -6.74 -6.91
CA ALA A 198 -9.51 -7.88 -6.05
C ALA A 198 -9.05 -7.43 -4.65
N LEU A 199 -8.22 -6.38 -4.55
CA LEU A 199 -7.76 -5.82 -3.28
C LEU A 199 -8.90 -5.22 -2.47
N LEU A 200 -9.83 -4.51 -3.11
CA LEU A 200 -11.03 -3.99 -2.45
C LEU A 200 -11.90 -5.12 -1.89
N ALA A 201 -12.14 -6.16 -2.69
CA ALA A 201 -12.90 -7.33 -2.26
C ALA A 201 -12.20 -8.06 -1.11
N ALA A 202 -10.88 -8.29 -1.20
CA ALA A 202 -10.09 -8.94 -0.17
C ALA A 202 -10.04 -8.13 1.13
N ALA A 203 -9.83 -6.81 1.06
CA ALA A 203 -9.84 -5.94 2.23
C ALA A 203 -11.22 -5.91 2.88
N ALA A 204 -12.30 -5.81 2.09
CA ALA A 204 -13.66 -5.90 2.61
C ALA A 204 -13.91 -7.25 3.31
N GLN A 205 -13.55 -8.36 2.68
CA GLN A 205 -13.67 -9.69 3.28
C GLN A 205 -12.86 -9.83 4.56
N ALA A 206 -11.62 -9.33 4.59
CA ALA A 206 -10.76 -9.36 5.78
C ALA A 206 -11.36 -8.57 6.95
N THR A 207 -11.99 -7.42 6.67
CA THR A 207 -12.65 -6.63 7.73
C THR A 207 -13.87 -7.32 8.34
N VAL A 208 -14.62 -8.08 7.54
CA VAL A 208 -15.78 -8.86 8.02
C VAL A 208 -15.32 -10.12 8.76
N ALA A 209 -14.34 -10.84 8.21
CA ALA A 209 -13.83 -12.09 8.79
C ALA A 209 -13.20 -11.89 10.17
N ALA A 210 -12.62 -10.72 10.44
CA ALA A 210 -12.00 -10.40 11.72
C ALA A 210 -12.97 -9.75 12.74
N ALA A 211 -14.27 -9.68 12.44
CA ALA A 211 -15.32 -9.17 13.33
C ALA A 211 -15.96 -10.27 14.20
N PHE A 212 -15.50 -11.52 14.07
CA PHE A 212 -15.88 -12.70 14.86
C PHE A 212 -14.63 -13.35 15.46
#